data_AF-V6L4V3-F1
#
_entry.id   AF-V6L4V3-F1
#
_cell.length_a   1.000
_cell.length_b   1.000
_cell.length_c   1.000
_cell.angle_alpha   90.00
_cell.angle_beta   90.00
_cell.angle_gamma   90.00
#
_symmetry.space_group_name_H-M   'P 1'
#
loop_
_entity.id
_entity.type
_entity.pdbx_description
1 polymer ?
#
loop_
_entity_poly.entity_id
_entity_poly.type
_entity_poly.pdbx_seq_one_letter_code
_entity_poly.pdbx_strand_id
1 'polypeptide(L)'
;MLVEGILYADRYGDMLARLRADHRGPTHGYYLDVPFDETLARHAAKPIADQVSEADLRDWYRRRDLLPGGVETVIRADSSLTETVDHIMRDTGLAGLPPLDI
;
A
#
# COMPACT_ATOMS: atom_id res chain seq x y z
N MET A 1 11.71 -8.99 -3.50
CA MET A 1 11.90 -7.81 -2.62
C MET A 1 10.53 -7.21 -2.37
N LEU A 2 10.25 -6.76 -1.15
CA LEU A 2 9.00 -6.09 -0.76
C LEU A 2 9.33 -4.66 -0.36
N VAL A 3 8.51 -3.70 -0.79
CA VAL A 3 8.57 -2.30 -0.36
C VAL A 3 7.20 -1.94 0.19
N GLU A 4 7.15 -1.38 1.39
CA GLU A 4 5.91 -0.93 2.03
C GLU A 4 6.08 0.46 2.67
N GLY A 5 4.98 1.17 2.84
CA GLY A 5 4.95 2.47 3.53
C GLY A 5 3.95 3.45 2.93
N ILE A 6 4.00 4.69 3.43
CA ILE A 6 3.29 5.84 2.85
C ILE A 6 4.23 6.47 1.82
N LEU A 7 4.07 6.09 0.56
CA LEU A 7 4.98 6.42 -0.53
C LEU A 7 4.37 7.49 -1.43
N TYR A 8 4.48 8.77 -1.05
CA TYR A 8 3.94 9.85 -1.87
C TYR A 8 4.49 9.86 -3.29
N ALA A 9 3.62 9.99 -4.28
CA ALA A 9 3.99 9.89 -5.68
C ALA A 9 4.93 11.01 -6.12
N ASP A 10 4.76 12.23 -5.58
CA ASP A 10 5.64 13.37 -5.86
C ASP A 10 7.07 13.21 -5.31
N ARG A 11 7.22 12.48 -4.21
CA ARG A 11 8.51 12.28 -3.53
C ARG A 11 9.22 11.01 -3.96
N TYR A 12 8.47 9.93 -4.15
CA TYR A 12 9.01 8.58 -4.36
C TYR A 12 8.71 8.02 -5.75
N GLY A 13 7.85 8.66 -6.55
CA GLY A 13 7.41 8.12 -7.84
C GLY A 13 8.55 7.79 -8.80
N ASP A 14 9.51 8.70 -8.97
CA ASP A 14 10.67 8.46 -9.84
C ASP A 14 11.56 7.32 -9.33
N MET A 15 11.74 7.23 -8.01
CA MET A 15 12.51 6.15 -7.39
C MET A 15 11.83 4.79 -7.60
N LEU A 16 10.51 4.72 -7.39
CA LEU A 16 9.72 3.50 -7.59
C LEU A 16 9.64 3.10 -9.06
N ALA A 17 9.54 4.06 -9.97
CA ALA A 17 9.58 3.81 -11.41
C ALA A 17 10.92 3.20 -11.84
N ARG A 18 12.04 3.72 -11.33
CA ARG A 18 13.38 3.15 -11.57
C ARG A 18 13.51 1.76 -10.98
N LEU A 19 13.06 1.56 -9.74
CA LEU A 19 13.09 0.24 -9.09
C LEU A 19 12.36 -0.82 -9.91
N ARG A 20 11.19 -0.46 -10.45
CA ARG A 20 10.42 -1.33 -11.34
C ARG A 20 11.13 -1.60 -12.66
N ALA A 21 11.74 -0.58 -13.28
CA ALA A 21 12.45 -0.71 -14.55
C ALA A 21 13.72 -1.57 -14.43
N ASP A 22 14.43 -1.46 -13.31
CA ASP A 22 15.67 -2.19 -13.04
C ASP A 22 15.41 -3.63 -12.56
N HIS A 23 14.21 -3.93 -12.04
CA HIS A 23 13.86 -5.25 -11.54
C HIS A 23 13.66 -6.26 -12.69
N ARG A 24 14.43 -7.36 -12.63
CA ARG A 24 14.28 -8.48 -13.58
C ARG A 24 13.24 -9.47 -13.05
N GLY A 25 11.99 -9.26 -13.45
CA GLY A 25 10.87 -10.13 -13.10
C GLY A 25 9.55 -9.38 -12.98
N PRO A 26 8.47 -10.09 -12.66
CA PRO A 26 7.19 -9.44 -12.41
C PRO A 26 7.30 -8.46 -11.24
N THR A 27 6.68 -7.30 -11.39
CA THR A 27 6.57 -6.28 -10.35
C THR A 27 5.11 -5.94 -10.20
N HIS A 28 4.60 -6.03 -8.97
CA HIS A 28 3.20 -5.75 -8.66
C HIS A 28 3.16 -4.57 -7.69
N GLY A 29 2.30 -3.60 -7.97
CA GLY A 29 2.02 -2.46 -7.10
C GLY A 29 0.62 -2.56 -6.54
N TYR A 30 0.44 -2.24 -5.26
CA TYR A 30 -0.86 -2.27 -4.59
C TYR A 30 -1.06 -1.01 -3.76
N TYR A 31 -2.20 -0.35 -3.95
CA TYR A 31 -2.58 0.84 -3.20
C TYR A 31 -3.79 0.54 -2.33
N LEU A 32 -3.67 0.72 -1.01
CA LEU A 32 -4.79 0.60 -0.08
C LEU A 32 -5.59 1.91 -0.07
N ASP A 33 -6.75 1.94 -0.75
CA ASP A 33 -7.68 3.09 -0.78
C ASP A 33 -8.50 3.14 0.51
N VAL A 34 -7.86 3.63 1.57
CA VAL A 34 -8.45 3.83 2.89
C VAL A 34 -9.07 5.25 2.98
N PRO A 35 -10.39 5.37 3.22
CA PRO A 35 -11.01 6.65 3.49
C PRO A 35 -10.41 7.33 4.72
N PHE A 36 -10.36 8.66 4.71
CA PHE A 36 -9.83 9.43 5.82
C PHE A 36 -10.51 9.12 7.16
N ASP A 37 -11.84 8.94 7.17
CA ASP A 37 -12.59 8.62 8.39
C ASP A 37 -12.14 7.29 9.01
N GLU A 38 -11.83 6.30 8.18
CA GLU A 38 -11.27 5.02 8.63
C GLU A 38 -9.83 5.19 9.13
N THR A 39 -9.04 6.06 8.49
CA THR A 39 -7.70 6.43 8.97
C THR A 39 -7.77 7.05 10.37
N LEU A 40 -8.71 7.96 10.61
CA LEU A 40 -8.93 8.57 11.94
C LEU A 40 -9.36 7.55 12.98
N ALA A 41 -10.35 6.70 12.65
CA ALA A 41 -10.84 5.67 13.55
C ALA A 41 -9.71 4.72 13.99
N ARG A 42 -8.86 4.28 13.05
CA ARG A 42 -7.69 3.45 13.35
C ARG A 42 -6.62 4.18 14.14
N HIS A 43 -6.40 5.46 13.85
CA HIS A 43 -5.40 6.28 14.55
C HIS A 43 -5.75 6.49 16.01
N ALA A 44 -7.02 6.71 16.34
CA ALA A 44 -7.48 6.90 17.71
C ALA A 44 -7.15 5.73 18.66
N ALA A 45 -6.97 4.52 18.12
CA ALA A 45 -6.58 3.34 18.88
C ALA A 45 -5.05 3.19 19.07
N LYS A 46 -4.23 4.06 18.45
CA LYS A 46 -2.77 3.95 18.48
C LYS A 46 -2.16 4.73 19.66
N PRO A 47 -1.05 4.27 20.25
CA PRO A 47 -0.34 5.01 21.30
C PRO A 47 0.13 6.42 20.91
N ILE A 48 0.28 6.69 19.61
CA ILE A 48 0.68 7.99 19.06
C ILE A 48 -0.50 8.95 18.87
N ALA A 49 -1.73 8.55 19.20
CA ALA A 49 -2.94 9.37 19.03
C ALA A 49 -2.84 10.75 19.70
N ASP A 50 -2.17 10.83 20.85
CA ASP A 50 -2.00 12.08 21.61
C ASP A 50 -0.92 13.00 21.02
N GLN A 51 -0.09 12.52 20.08
CA GLN A 51 1.04 13.27 19.51
C GLN A 51 0.77 13.74 18.08
N VAL A 52 -0.13 13.08 17.37
CA VAL A 52 -0.47 13.38 15.97
C VAL A 52 -1.95 13.70 15.93
N SER A 53 -2.27 14.94 15.62
CA SER A 53 -3.65 15.42 15.59
C SER A 53 -4.39 15.02 14.31
N GLU A 54 -5.71 15.16 14.32
CA GLU A 54 -6.51 15.06 13.09
C GLU A 54 -6.05 16.05 12.01
N ALA A 55 -5.63 17.26 12.41
CA ALA A 55 -5.17 18.29 11.48
C ALA A 55 -3.87 17.84 10.78
N ASP A 56 -2.94 17.24 11.53
CA ASP A 56 -1.70 16.68 10.97
C ASP A 56 -2.01 15.55 9.98
N LEU A 57 -2.92 14.63 10.36
CA LEU A 57 -3.36 13.57 9.46
C LEU A 57 -4.02 14.13 8.20
N ARG A 58 -4.82 15.18 8.32
CA ARG A 58 -5.51 15.82 7.19
C ARG A 58 -4.52 16.45 6.21
N ASP A 59 -3.46 17.06 6.72
CA ASP A 59 -2.39 17.65 5.90
C ASP A 59 -1.59 16.59 5.13
N TRP A 60 -1.36 15.43 5.76
CA TRP A 60 -0.66 14.30 5.15
C TRP A 60 -1.54 13.44 4.24
N TYR A 61 -2.85 13.41 4.48
CA TYR A 61 -3.76 12.54 3.74
C TYR A 61 -3.90 12.99 2.27
N ARG A 62 -3.49 12.11 1.36
CA ARG A 62 -3.66 12.29 -0.08
C ARG A 62 -4.51 11.17 -0.65
N ARG A 63 -5.74 11.52 -1.03
CA ARG A 63 -6.67 10.57 -1.63
C ARG A 63 -6.16 10.17 -3.02
N ARG A 64 -5.95 8.86 -3.23
CA ARG A 64 -5.54 8.28 -4.51
C ARG A 64 -4.28 8.92 -5.09
N ASP A 65 -3.26 9.05 -4.26
CA ASP A 65 -1.89 9.43 -4.68
C ASP A 65 -1.21 8.27 -5.43
N LEU A 66 -1.83 7.86 -6.54
CA LEU A 66 -1.43 6.71 -7.34
C LEU A 66 -0.22 7.02 -8.22
N LEU A 67 0.62 6.02 -8.42
CA LEU A 67 1.73 6.10 -9.37
C LEU A 67 1.23 6.25 -10.81
N PRO A 68 1.93 7.05 -11.64
CA PRO A 68 1.56 7.24 -13.03
C PRO A 68 1.65 5.92 -13.82
N GLY A 69 0.80 5.81 -14.84
CA GLY A 69 0.78 4.65 -15.75
C GLY A 69 -0.08 3.48 -15.28
N GLY A 70 -0.90 3.65 -14.23
CA GLY A 70 -1.85 2.62 -13.80
C GLY A 70 -1.17 1.34 -13.34
N VAL A 71 -0.01 1.48 -12.71
CA VAL A 71 0.87 0.36 -12.33
C VAL A 71 0.51 -0.25 -10.97
N GLU A 72 -0.49 0.32 -10.31
CA GLU A 72 -0.98 -0.10 -9.01
C GLU A 72 -2.40 -0.64 -9.11
N THR A 73 -2.62 -1.79 -8.49
CA THR A 73 -3.95 -2.33 -8.24
C THR A 73 -4.51 -1.69 -6.98
N VAL A 74 -5.70 -1.09 -7.09
CA VAL A 74 -6.37 -0.45 -5.95
C VAL A 74 -7.13 -1.49 -5.15
N ILE A 75 -6.75 -1.63 -3.87
CA ILE A 75 -7.43 -2.46 -2.89
C ILE A 75 -8.29 -1.54 -2.03
N ARG A 76 -9.58 -1.83 -1.97
CA ARG A 76 -10.54 -0.97 -1.29
C ARG A 76 -10.56 -1.25 0.21
N ALA A 77 -10.90 -0.25 1.01
CA ALA A 77 -10.98 -0.40 2.47
C ALA A 77 -12.01 -1.41 2.98
N ASP A 78 -13.01 -1.75 2.18
CA ASP A 78 -14.01 -2.78 2.48
C ASP A 78 -13.51 -4.20 2.19
N SER A 79 -12.33 -4.35 1.59
CA SER A 79 -11.69 -5.65 1.42
C SER A 79 -11.18 -6.17 2.76
N SER A 80 -11.53 -7.41 3.10
CA SER A 80 -10.99 -8.07 4.29
C SER A 80 -9.49 -8.38 4.11
N LEU A 81 -8.81 -8.64 5.24
CA LEU A 81 -7.41 -9.06 5.21
C LEU A 81 -7.24 -10.34 4.38
N THR A 82 -8.10 -11.34 4.59
CA THR A 82 -8.05 -12.61 3.85
C THR A 82 -8.22 -12.39 2.36
N GLU A 83 -9.24 -11.63 1.93
CA GLU A 83 -9.46 -11.34 0.50
C GLU A 83 -8.27 -10.59 -0.11
N THR A 84 -7.71 -9.63 0.62
CA THR A 84 -6.53 -8.85 0.20
C THR A 84 -5.32 -9.77 0.00
N VAL A 85 -5.00 -10.60 0.98
CA VAL A 85 -3.86 -11.53 0.92
C VAL A 85 -4.06 -12.55 -0.20
N ASP A 86 -5.24 -13.14 -0.28
CA ASP A 86 -5.61 -14.11 -1.31
C ASP A 86 -5.50 -13.51 -2.72
N HIS A 87 -5.93 -12.27 -2.89
CA HIS A 87 -5.80 -11.54 -4.16
C HIS A 87 -4.33 -11.36 -4.54
N ILE A 88 -3.52 -10.81 -3.63
CA ILE A 88 -2.09 -10.58 -3.86
C ILE A 88 -1.38 -11.91 -4.16
N MET A 89 -1.62 -12.96 -3.37
CA MET A 89 -0.99 -14.27 -3.55
C MET A 89 -1.30 -14.90 -4.91
N ARG A 90 -2.53 -14.72 -5.41
CA ARG A 90 -2.92 -15.20 -6.75
C ARG A 90 -2.30 -14.35 -7.85
N ASP A 91 -2.37 -13.03 -7.72
CA ASP A 91 -1.86 -12.10 -8.73
C ASP A 91 -0.33 -12.23 -8.91
N THR A 92 0.41 -12.40 -7.82
CA THR A 92 1.86 -12.59 -7.86
C THR A 92 2.30 -14.03 -8.16
N GLY A 93 1.35 -14.98 -8.29
CA GLY A 93 1.63 -16.41 -8.49
C GLY A 93 2.22 -17.13 -7.26
N LEU A 94 2.29 -16.48 -6.10
CA LEU A 94 2.84 -17.06 -4.88
C LEU A 94 1.96 -18.17 -4.29
N ALA A 95 0.66 -18.16 -4.58
CA ALA A 95 -0.28 -19.18 -4.11
C ALA A 95 0.08 -20.62 -4.55
N GLY A 96 0.84 -20.77 -5.63
CA GLY A 96 1.26 -22.07 -6.16
C GLY A 96 2.65 -22.52 -5.71
N LEU A 97 3.38 -21.71 -4.93
CA LEU A 97 4.72 -22.06 -4.48
C LEU A 97 4.65 -22.99 -3.25
N PRO A 98 5.54 -24.01 -3.17
CA PRO A 98 5.66 -24.80 -1.96
C PRO A 98 6.08 -23.90 -0.79
N PRO A 99 5.69 -24.22 0.46
CA PRO A 99 6.24 -23.57 1.63
C PRO A 99 7.76 -23.66 1.58
N LEU A 100 8.45 -22.55 1.85
CA LEU A 100 9.88 -22.61 2.06
C LEU A 100 10.10 -23.29 3.42
N ASP A 101 10.82 -24.40 3.42
CA ASP A 101 11.38 -24.95 4.66
C ASP A 101 12.42 -23.94 5.18
N ILE A 102 12.12 -23.30 6.32
CA ILE A 102 13.04 -22.38 7.02
C ILE A 102 13.55 -23.08 8.28
#